data_AF-A0A1G7LT91-F1
#
_entry.id   AF-A0A1G7LT91-F1
#
_cell.length_a   1.000
_cell.length_b   1.000
_cell.length_c   1.000
_cell.angle_alpha   90.00
_cell.angle_beta   90.00
_cell.angle_gamma   90.00
#
_symmetry.space_group_name_H-M   'P 1'
#
loop_
_entity.id
_entity.type
_entity.pdbx_description
1 polymer ?
#
loop_
_entity_poly.entity_id
_entity_poly.type
_entity_poly.pdbx_seq_one_letter_code
_entity_poly.pdbx_strand_id
1 'polypeptide(L)'
;MYYFTFCENRIHKISVKGNEIILHDHTEEEAENEYILSKLTGTEPEIDCFKIYKVWKEGDTENIPFFLRNLMKNKKKGEENV
;
A
#
# COMPACT_ATOMS: atom_id res chain seq x y z
N MET A 1 4.34 4.07 -12.29
CA MET A 1 4.83 5.16 -11.42
C MET A 1 5.03 4.60 -10.02
N TYR A 2 6.09 5.01 -9.33
CA TYR A 2 6.52 4.40 -8.06
C TYR A 2 6.55 5.42 -6.94
N TYR A 3 6.17 4.96 -5.74
CA TYR A 3 6.41 5.62 -4.47
C TYR A 3 7.52 4.86 -3.75
N PHE A 4 8.42 5.57 -3.09
CA PHE A 4 9.52 4.98 -2.37
C PHE A 4 9.38 5.35 -0.90
N THR A 5 9.52 4.36 -0.03
CA THR A 5 9.60 4.53 1.43
C THR A 5 10.92 3.99 1.93
N PHE A 6 11.42 4.53 3.05
CA PHE A 6 12.65 4.06 3.68
C PHE A 6 12.27 3.21 4.90
N CYS A 7 12.65 1.94 4.86
CA CYS A 7 12.27 0.92 5.83
C CYS A 7 13.53 0.13 6.22
N GLU A 8 13.85 0.05 7.52
CA GLU A 8 14.97 -0.75 8.03
C GLU A 8 16.31 -0.54 7.30
N ASN A 9 16.66 0.71 7.02
CA ASN A 9 17.86 1.10 6.26
C ASN A 9 17.86 0.67 4.78
N ARG A 10 16.70 0.34 4.21
CA ARG A 10 16.50 -0.01 2.81
C ARG A 10 15.41 0.85 2.18
N ILE A 11 15.50 1.02 0.87
CA ILE A 11 14.44 1.69 0.11
C ILE A 11 13.47 0.61 -0.36
N HIS A 12 12.20 0.70 0.05
CA HIS A 12 11.13 -0.13 -0.45
C HIS A 12 10.32 0.62 -1.50
N LYS A 13 9.91 -0.10 -2.53
CA LYS A 13 9.23 0.39 -3.70
C LYS A 13 7.79 -0.07 -3.68
N ILE A 14 6.89 0.89 -3.81
CA ILE A 14 5.44 0.69 -3.81
C ILE A 14 4.88 1.22 -5.13
N SER A 15 3.94 0.48 -5.71
CA SER A 15 3.20 0.93 -6.89
C SER A 15 1.71 0.71 -6.73
N VAL A 16 0.94 1.30 -7.63
CA VAL A 16 -0.50 1.11 -7.72
C VAL A 16 -0.85 0.48 -9.06
N LYS A 17 -1.69 -0.56 -9.03
CA LYS A 17 -2.32 -1.15 -10.23
C LYS A 17 -3.84 -1.09 -10.07
N GLY A 18 -4.48 -0.16 -10.79
CA GLY A 18 -5.91 0.10 -10.59
C GLY A 18 -6.15 0.68 -9.20
N ASN A 19 -6.88 -0.03 -8.34
CA ASN A 19 -7.07 0.33 -6.93
C ASN A 19 -6.22 -0.53 -5.98
N GLU A 20 -5.28 -1.33 -6.49
CA GLU A 20 -4.45 -2.24 -5.71
C GLU A 20 -3.09 -1.63 -5.38
N ILE A 21 -2.63 -1.82 -4.14
CA ILE A 21 -1.26 -1.51 -3.72
C ILE A 21 -0.38 -2.75 -3.94
N ILE A 22 0.76 -2.53 -4.59
CA ILE A 22 1.77 -3.56 -4.83
C ILE A 22 3.05 -3.15 -4.11
N LEU A 23 3.49 -3.97 -3.16
CA LEU A 23 4.81 -3.89 -2.52
C LEU A 23 5.79 -4.70 -3.38
N HIS A 24 6.84 -4.08 -3.93
CA HIS A 24 7.76 -4.76 -4.84
C HIS A 24 8.85 -5.57 -4.12
N ASP A 25 9.13 -5.19 -2.87
CA ASP A 25 10.17 -5.79 -2.04
C ASP A 25 9.61 -6.84 -1.06
N HIS A 26 8.30 -7.11 -1.14
CA HIS A 26 7.61 -8.11 -0.34
C HIS A 26 6.70 -8.95 -1.23
N THR A 27 6.51 -10.20 -0.84
CA THR A 27 5.47 -11.06 -1.39
C THR A 27 4.10 -10.62 -0.87
N GLU A 28 3.04 -11.00 -1.60
CA GLU A 28 1.67 -10.78 -1.14
C GLU A 28 1.39 -11.54 0.17
N GLU A 29 1.96 -12.75 0.32
CA GLU A 29 1.83 -13.56 1.54
C GLU A 29 2.45 -12.86 2.76
N GLU A 30 3.64 -12.25 2.62
CA GLU A 30 4.24 -11.46 3.71
C GLU A 30 3.34 -10.28 4.11
N ALA A 31 2.82 -9.54 3.13
CA ALA A 31 1.94 -8.42 3.39
C ALA A 31 0.62 -8.84 4.05
N GLU A 32 0.04 -9.96 3.64
CA GLU A 32 -1.19 -10.51 4.22
C GLU A 32 -0.94 -11.06 5.63
N ASN A 33 0.17 -11.74 5.86
CA ASN A 33 0.55 -12.24 7.18
C ASN A 33 0.73 -11.10 8.18
N GLU A 34 1.42 -10.02 7.79
CA GLU A 34 1.57 -8.82 8.61
C GLU A 34 0.24 -8.12 8.88
N TYR A 35 -0.63 -8.04 7.88
CA TYR A 35 -2.00 -7.56 8.07
C TYR A 35 -2.76 -8.41 9.10
N ILE A 36 -2.79 -9.73 8.94
CA ILE A 36 -3.48 -10.64 9.86
C ILE A 36 -2.89 -10.53 11.27
N LEU A 37 -1.56 -10.53 11.40
CA LEU A 37 -0.87 -10.40 12.68
C LEU A 37 -1.29 -9.10 13.38
N SER A 38 -1.28 -7.97 12.68
CA SER A 38 -1.69 -6.68 13.24
C SER A 38 -3.12 -6.67 13.76
N LYS A 39 -4.04 -7.39 13.09
CA LYS A 39 -5.44 -7.52 13.53
C LYS A 39 -5.57 -8.42 14.76
N LEU A 40 -4.79 -9.50 14.82
CA LEU A 40 -4.82 -10.45 15.93
C LEU A 40 -4.21 -9.88 17.21
N THR A 41 -3.11 -9.15 17.09
CA THR A 41 -2.39 -8.57 18.24
C THR A 41 -2.93 -7.20 18.65
N GLY A 42 -3.61 -6.50 17.74
CA GLY A 42 -3.96 -5.09 17.91
C GLY A 42 -2.76 -4.15 17.83
N THR A 43 -1.60 -4.64 17.37
CA THR A 43 -0.37 -3.84 17.20
C THR A 43 -0.20 -3.43 15.75
N GLU A 44 0.27 -2.20 15.52
CA GLU A 44 0.59 -1.76 14.17
C GLU A 44 1.82 -2.51 13.62
N PRO A 45 1.89 -2.76 12.30
CA PRO A 45 3.11 -3.24 11.67
C PRO A 45 4.27 -2.27 11.96
N GLU A 46 5.46 -2.80 12.19
CA GLU A 46 6.62 -1.94 12.49
C GLU A 46 7.05 -1.14 11.25
N ILE A 47 6.96 -1.78 10.08
CA ILE A 47 7.48 -1.28 8.82
C ILE A 47 6.42 -0.47 8.05
N ASP A 48 6.80 0.70 7.54
CA ASP A 48 5.89 1.65 6.90
C ASP A 48 5.20 1.10 5.64
N CYS A 49 5.86 0.25 4.85
CA CYS A 49 5.22 -0.37 3.68
C CYS A 49 4.05 -1.28 4.07
N PHE A 50 4.15 -1.98 5.20
CA PHE A 50 3.04 -2.80 5.73
C PHE A 50 1.95 -1.94 6.37
N LYS A 51 2.29 -0.80 6.99
CA LYS A 51 1.29 0.18 7.45
C LYS A 51 0.45 0.69 6.28
N ILE A 52 1.09 1.05 5.17
CA ILE A 52 0.41 1.49 3.94
C ILE A 52 -0.50 0.39 3.39
N TYR A 53 -0.01 -0.86 3.37
CA TYR A 53 -0.82 -2.01 2.93
C TYR A 53 -2.03 -2.23 3.83
N LYS A 54 -1.85 -2.16 5.16
CA LYS A 54 -2.92 -2.29 6.15
C LYS A 54 -4.01 -1.23 5.96
N VAL A 55 -3.67 0.06 5.93
CA VAL A 55 -4.68 1.12 5.73
C VAL A 55 -5.43 0.96 4.41
N TRP A 56 -4.74 0.50 3.36
CA TRP A 56 -5.38 0.18 2.09
C TRP A 56 -6.36 -0.99 2.18
N LYS A 57 -5.98 -2.11 2.82
CA LYS A 57 -6.85 -3.27 3.06
C LYS A 57 -8.07 -2.92 3.92
N GLU A 58 -7.90 -1.99 4.87
CA GLU A 58 -8.99 -1.49 5.71
C GLU A 58 -9.92 -0.51 4.98
N GLY A 59 -9.60 -0.13 3.73
CA GLY A 59 -10.38 0.82 2.95
C GLY A 59 -10.20 2.27 3.38
N ASP A 60 -9.25 2.55 4.27
CA ASP A 60 -8.93 3.89 4.77
C ASP A 60 -8.04 4.64 3.78
N THR A 61 -8.69 5.13 2.73
CA THR A 61 -8.00 5.87 1.67
C THR A 61 -7.52 7.26 2.09
N GLU A 62 -7.94 7.78 3.25
CA GLU A 62 -7.50 9.10 3.73
C GLU A 62 -6.06 9.03 4.26
N ASN A 63 -5.71 7.91 4.89
CA ASN A 63 -4.39 7.64 5.45
C ASN A 63 -3.39 7.00 4.47
N ILE A 64 -3.81 6.69 3.24
CA ILE A 64 -2.88 6.33 2.16
C ILE A 64 -2.08 7.59 1.73
N PRO A 65 -0.74 7.49 1.54
CA PRO A 65 0.06 8.60 1.06
C PRO A 65 -0.53 9.29 -0.17
N PHE A 66 -0.60 10.63 -0.15
CA PHE A 66 -1.28 11.44 -1.16
C PHE A 66 -0.93 11.06 -2.60
N PHE A 67 0.34 10.78 -2.85
CA PHE A 67 0.83 10.37 -4.17
C PHE A 67 0.24 9.03 -4.64
N LEU A 68 0.22 8.03 -3.77
CA LEU A 68 -0.39 6.72 -4.04
C LEU A 68 -1.91 6.87 -4.26
N ARG A 69 -2.57 7.66 -3.42
CA ARG A 69 -4.00 7.97 -3.56
C ARG A 69 -4.33 8.63 -4.91
N ASN A 70 -3.50 9.56 -5.37
CA ASN A 70 -3.69 10.19 -6.68
C ASN A 70 -3.48 9.19 -7.82
N LEU A 71 -2.53 8.27 -7.70
CA LEU A 71 -2.33 7.20 -8.67
C LEU A 71 -3.55 6.28 -8.79
N MET A 72 -4.19 5.95 -7.66
CA MET A 72 -5.43 5.15 -7.64
C MET A 72 -6.58 5.89 -8.34
N LYS A 73 -6.70 7.21 -8.14
CA LYS A 73 -7.77 8.04 -8.72
C LYS A 73 -7.57 8.33 -10.22
N ASN A 74 -6.35 8.52 -10.67
CA ASN A 74 -6.05 8.96 -12.04
C ASN A 74 -6.33 7.90 -13.12
N LYS A 75 -6.47 6.62 -12.77
CA LYS A 75 -6.87 5.59 -13.74
C LYS A 75 -8.38 5.58 -14.06
N LYS A 76 -9.25 5.95 -13.12
CA LYS A 76 -10.70 6.04 -13.39
C LYS A 76 -11.01 7.02 -14.53
N LYS A 77 -10.28 8.15 -14.61
CA LYS A 77 -10.41 9.12 -15.70
C LYS A 77 -9.91 8.64 -17.07
N GLY A 78 -9.07 7.61 -17.12
CA GLY A 78 -8.56 7.05 -18.36
C GLY A 78 -9.48 5.98 -18.97
N GLU A 79 -10.34 5.37 -18.15
CA GLU A 79 -11.27 4.30 -18.56
C GLU A 79 -12.67 4.84 -18.92
N GLU A 80 -12.96 6.12 -18.65
CA GLU A 80 -14.21 6.81 -19.04
C GLU A 80 -14.16 7.42 -20.47
N ASN A 81 -13.07 7.21 -21.23
CA ASN A 81 -12.88 7.75 -22.59
C ASN A 81 -12.62 6.67 -23.65
N VAL A 82 -13.19 5.45 -23.49
CA VAL A 82 -13.19 4.41 -24.53
C VAL A 82 -14.61 3.94 -24.79
#